data_AF-A0A183H5N5-F1
#
_entry.id   AF-A0A183H5N5-F1
#
_cell.length_a   1.000
_cell.length_b   1.000
_cell.length_c   1.000
_cell.angle_alpha   90.00
_cell.angle_beta   90.00
_cell.angle_gamma   90.00
#
_symmetry.space_group_name_H-M   'P 1'
#
loop_
_entity.id
_entity.type
_entity.pdbx_description
1 polymer ?
#
loop_
_entity_poly.entity_id
_entity_poly.type
_entity_poly.pdbx_seq_one_letter_code
_entity_poly.pdbx_strand_id
1 'polypeptide(L)'
;MPSELEKAQKPKKDMDLLHTRTGGAYIPPAKLKMMQEQISDKNSEVYQRLNWERLKKRIHGQVNKANTSNLLNVIRDLLQENVIRGRGLLARSIIQAQSYSPTFSNVYAAVVAVINSHFPNIGMLIIHRLLIQFKRCYKRNDKTSTITISKFIAHLINQQVIHEILALEMMILMLENPTDDSVEITVAFLKECGAKLSEISPRGLNAIFDRLRSILSDSDIDKRIQYMIEVIFHIRKDKFQV
;
A
#
# COMPACT_ATOMS: atom_id res chain seq x y z
N MET A 1 29.20 67.88 -16.15
CA MET A 1 29.66 66.57 -15.65
C MET A 1 29.17 66.38 -14.22
N PRO A 2 28.20 65.49 -14.00
CA PRO A 2 28.14 64.70 -12.77
C PRO A 2 27.78 63.21 -13.00
N SER A 3 28.55 62.36 -12.33
CA SER A 3 28.31 60.97 -11.88
C SER A 3 27.28 60.10 -12.62
N GLU A 4 27.75 59.22 -13.51
CA GLU A 4 27.03 57.99 -13.85
C GLU A 4 27.27 56.94 -12.75
N LEU A 5 26.24 56.70 -11.94
CA LEU A 5 26.16 55.61 -10.99
C LEU A 5 26.29 54.27 -11.71
N GLU A 6 27.34 53.51 -11.40
CA GLU A 6 27.45 52.07 -11.66
C GLU A 6 26.19 51.36 -11.13
N LYS A 7 25.27 51.03 -12.05
CA LYS A 7 24.19 50.10 -11.76
C LYS A 7 24.79 48.71 -11.64
N ALA A 8 25.15 48.32 -10.42
CA ALA A 8 25.38 46.93 -10.06
C ALA A 8 24.17 46.09 -10.52
N GLN A 9 24.39 45.25 -11.52
CA GLN A 9 23.38 44.30 -11.99
C GLN A 9 23.08 43.32 -10.85
N LYS A 10 21.91 43.47 -10.24
CA LYS A 10 21.39 42.49 -9.27
C LYS A 10 21.31 41.11 -9.97
N PRO A 11 21.82 40.03 -9.35
CA PRO A 11 21.71 38.70 -9.93
C PRO A 11 20.23 38.36 -10.14
N LYS A 12 19.90 37.91 -11.35
CA LYS A 12 18.54 37.51 -11.73
C LYS A 12 18.01 36.45 -10.77
N LYS A 13 16.82 36.72 -10.24
CA LYS A 13 16.03 35.88 -9.33
C LYS A 13 15.49 34.64 -10.08
N ASP A 14 16.37 33.76 -10.56
CA ASP A 14 15.96 32.55 -11.32
C ASP A 14 15.64 31.32 -10.45
N MET A 15 15.69 31.44 -9.12
CA MET A 15 15.56 30.30 -8.20
C MET A 15 14.47 30.49 -7.15
N ASP A 16 13.21 30.57 -7.59
CA ASP A 16 12.07 30.37 -6.68
C ASP A 16 10.94 29.51 -7.27
N LEU A 17 11.21 28.83 -8.39
CA LEU A 17 10.28 27.87 -9.01
C LEU A 17 10.07 26.61 -8.15
N LEU A 18 11.00 26.34 -7.23
CA LEU A 18 10.98 25.18 -6.36
C LEU A 18 10.19 25.45 -5.06
N HIS A 19 10.16 26.67 -4.51
CA HIS A 19 9.50 26.97 -3.22
C HIS A 19 8.03 27.42 -3.35
N THR A 20 7.24 26.75 -4.19
CA THR A 20 5.78 26.95 -4.14
C THR A 20 5.16 26.05 -3.06
N ARG A 21 4.28 26.66 -2.23
CA ARG A 21 3.58 26.03 -1.09
C ARG A 21 2.80 24.74 -1.45
N THR A 22 2.51 24.53 -2.73
CA THR A 22 1.77 23.39 -3.28
C THR A 22 2.64 22.31 -3.96
N GLY A 23 3.96 22.36 -3.81
CA GLY A 23 4.83 21.27 -4.27
C GLY A 23 5.40 21.43 -5.69
N GLY A 24 5.70 22.66 -6.11
CA GLY A 24 6.38 22.94 -7.38
C GLY A 24 5.42 23.08 -8.56
N ALA A 25 5.56 24.15 -9.33
CA ALA A 25 4.93 24.24 -10.65
C ALA A 25 5.46 23.13 -11.56
N TYR A 26 4.62 22.55 -12.42
CA TYR A 26 5.07 21.55 -13.39
C TYR A 26 6.20 22.11 -14.26
N ILE A 27 7.39 21.52 -14.15
CA ILE A 27 8.54 21.87 -14.99
C ILE A 27 8.53 20.92 -16.20
N PRO A 28 8.46 21.44 -17.44
CA PRO A 28 8.52 20.60 -18.64
C PRO A 28 9.81 19.78 -18.71
N PRO A 29 9.77 18.51 -19.19
CA PRO A 29 10.93 17.61 -19.19
C PRO A 29 12.20 18.17 -19.84
N ALA A 30 12.07 18.90 -20.95
CA ALA A 30 13.21 19.52 -21.63
C ALA A 30 13.88 20.61 -20.77
N LYS A 31 13.08 21.47 -20.14
CA LYS A 31 13.56 22.52 -19.22
C LYS A 31 14.21 21.90 -17.97
N LEU A 32 13.63 20.80 -17.49
CA LEU A 32 14.16 20.01 -16.39
C LEU A 32 15.55 19.45 -16.71
N LYS A 33 15.77 18.96 -17.93
CA LYS A 33 17.05 18.43 -18.39
C LYS A 33 18.11 19.52 -18.52
N MET A 34 17.76 20.66 -19.13
CA MET A 34 18.66 21.82 -19.21
C MET A 34 19.06 22.33 -17.82
N MET A 35 18.13 22.39 -16.86
CA MET A 35 18.44 22.73 -15.47
C MET A 35 19.37 21.70 -14.82
N GLN A 36 19.21 20.40 -15.11
CA GLN A 36 20.11 19.36 -14.60
C GLN A 36 21.53 19.52 -15.13
N GLU A 37 21.68 19.87 -16.40
CA GLU A 37 22.99 20.08 -17.05
C GLU A 37 23.72 21.31 -16.52
N GLN A 38 22.99 22.31 -16.03
CA GLN A 38 23.56 23.54 -15.46
C GLN A 38 23.99 23.41 -14.00
N ILE A 39 23.56 22.36 -13.29
CA ILE A 39 23.90 22.17 -11.88
C ILE A 39 25.19 21.34 -11.76
N SER A 40 26.31 22.01 -11.48
CA SER A 40 27.60 21.37 -11.21
C SER A 40 27.72 20.84 -9.78
N ASP A 41 27.14 21.55 -8.81
CA ASP A 41 27.21 21.18 -7.39
C ASP A 41 26.14 20.14 -7.00
N LYS A 42 26.61 18.92 -6.74
CA LYS A 42 25.77 17.79 -6.30
C LYS A 42 25.34 17.86 -4.84
N ASN A 43 25.94 18.73 -4.03
CA ASN A 43 25.55 18.92 -2.63
C ASN A 43 24.48 20.00 -2.47
N SER A 44 24.26 20.83 -3.49
CA SER A 44 23.24 21.88 -3.49
C SER A 44 21.84 21.34 -3.18
N GLU A 45 21.05 22.10 -2.41
CA GLU A 45 19.65 21.78 -2.09
C GLU A 45 18.82 21.52 -3.37
N VAL A 46 19.10 22.31 -4.40
CA VAL A 46 18.42 22.25 -5.71
C VAL A 46 18.67 20.91 -6.39
N TYR A 47 19.93 20.45 -6.45
CA TYR A 47 20.26 19.14 -6.99
C TYR A 47 19.59 18.01 -6.19
N GLN A 48 19.61 18.09 -4.86
CA GLN A 48 19.00 17.08 -4.00
C GLN A 48 17.48 17.00 -4.20
N ARG A 49 16.81 18.15 -4.32
CA ARG A 49 15.36 18.22 -4.58
C ARG A 49 15.00 17.68 -5.95
N LEU A 50 15.80 17.97 -6.95
CA LEU A 50 15.67 17.46 -8.31
C LEU A 50 15.79 15.94 -8.37
N ASN A 51 16.78 15.39 -7.65
CA ASN A 51 16.96 13.96 -7.48
C ASN A 51 15.79 13.32 -6.73
N TRP A 52 15.26 13.99 -5.70
CA TRP A 52 14.10 13.52 -4.94
C TRP A 52 12.85 13.41 -5.82
N GLU A 53 12.55 14.43 -6.63
CA GLU A 53 11.42 14.39 -7.56
C GLU A 53 11.60 13.33 -8.66
N ARG A 54 12.83 13.12 -9.14
CA ARG A 54 13.14 12.01 -10.06
C ARG A 54 12.85 10.66 -9.40
N LEU A 55 13.38 10.44 -8.20
CA LEU A 55 13.20 9.19 -7.45
C LEU A 55 11.71 8.92 -7.21
N LYS A 56 10.94 9.94 -6.81
CA LYS A 56 9.49 9.86 -6.65
C LYS A 56 8.78 9.44 -7.93
N LYS A 57 9.08 10.06 -9.06
CA LYS A 57 8.48 9.71 -10.37
C LYS A 57 8.85 8.29 -10.81
N ARG A 58 10.11 7.89 -10.61
CA ARG A 58 10.61 6.55 -10.96
C ARG A 58 9.92 5.47 -10.14
N ILE A 59 9.92 5.59 -8.81
CA ILE A 59 9.22 4.66 -7.91
C ILE A 59 7.73 4.58 -8.28
N HIS A 60 7.07 5.72 -8.45
CA HIS A 60 5.64 5.75 -8.77
C HIS A 60 5.33 5.08 -10.10
N GLY A 61 6.10 5.40 -11.15
CA GLY A 61 5.93 4.80 -12.47
C GLY A 61 6.18 3.29 -12.48
N GLN A 62 7.17 2.80 -11.72
CA GLN A 62 7.45 1.38 -11.59
C GLN A 62 6.33 0.62 -10.88
N VAL A 63 5.81 1.17 -9.78
CA VAL A 63 4.70 0.56 -9.03
C VAL A 63 3.43 0.49 -9.88
N ASN A 64 3.07 1.57 -10.58
CA ASN A 64 1.82 1.60 -11.36
C ASN A 64 1.82 0.67 -12.59
N LYS A 65 3.00 0.36 -13.15
CA LYS A 65 3.09 -0.56 -14.31
C LYS A 65 3.19 -2.04 -13.90
N ALA A 66 3.25 -2.34 -12.60
CA ALA A 66 3.44 -3.70 -12.10
C ALA A 66 2.26 -4.60 -12.44
N ASN A 67 2.54 -5.73 -13.06
CA ASN A 67 1.58 -6.81 -13.33
C ASN A 67 2.29 -8.17 -13.26
N THR A 68 1.53 -9.26 -13.42
CA THR A 68 2.04 -10.63 -13.31
C THR A 68 3.11 -10.96 -14.37
N SER A 69 3.00 -10.42 -15.59
CA SER A 69 3.93 -10.75 -16.69
C SER A 69 5.24 -9.97 -16.63
N ASN A 70 5.27 -8.80 -15.99
CA ASN A 70 6.45 -7.92 -15.95
C ASN A 70 7.07 -7.74 -14.56
N LEU A 71 6.54 -8.41 -13.53
CA LEU A 71 6.91 -8.23 -12.14
C LEU A 71 8.43 -8.28 -11.89
N LEU A 72 9.11 -9.25 -12.50
CA LEU A 72 10.57 -9.43 -12.35
C LEU A 72 11.35 -8.19 -12.85
N ASN A 73 10.96 -7.61 -13.98
CA ASN A 73 11.60 -6.43 -14.54
C ASN A 73 11.32 -5.19 -13.70
N VAL A 74 10.08 -5.04 -13.23
CA VAL A 74 9.68 -3.95 -12.32
C VAL A 74 10.50 -3.97 -11.04
N ILE A 75 10.69 -5.15 -10.44
CA ILE A 75 11.48 -5.32 -9.23
C ILE A 75 12.96 -4.98 -9.47
N ARG A 76 13.56 -5.48 -10.57
CA ARG A 76 14.95 -5.16 -10.93
C ARG A 76 15.15 -3.65 -11.10
N ASP A 77 14.25 -2.99 -11.83
CA ASP A 77 14.29 -1.54 -12.02
C ASP A 77 14.14 -0.80 -10.68
N LEU A 78 13.23 -1.24 -9.80
CA LEU A 78 13.03 -0.64 -8.47
C LEU A 78 14.28 -0.77 -7.61
N LEU A 79 14.96 -1.92 -7.62
CA LEU A 79 16.15 -2.16 -6.80
C LEU A 79 17.38 -1.38 -7.29
N GLN A 80 17.37 -0.88 -8.54
CA GLN A 80 18.39 0.07 -9.03
C GLN A 80 18.19 1.49 -8.50
N GLU A 81 16.98 1.82 -8.01
CA GLU A 81 16.70 3.11 -7.39
C GLU A 81 17.06 3.09 -5.90
N ASN A 82 17.32 4.26 -5.31
CA ASN A 82 17.63 4.35 -3.87
C ASN A 82 16.35 4.21 -3.01
N VAL A 83 15.83 3.00 -2.91
CA VAL A 83 14.62 2.65 -2.16
C VAL A 83 14.78 2.83 -0.65
N ILE A 84 16.01 2.83 -0.12
CA ILE A 84 16.28 3.10 1.30
C ILE A 84 16.00 4.58 1.61
N ARG A 85 16.51 5.50 0.79
CA ARG A 85 16.21 6.94 0.85
C ARG A 85 14.73 7.19 0.52
N GLY A 86 14.22 6.49 -0.49
CA GLY A 86 12.85 6.59 -0.98
C GLY A 86 11.81 5.77 -0.20
N ARG A 87 12.14 5.14 0.94
CA ARG A 87 11.26 4.15 1.61
C ARG A 87 9.85 4.65 1.88
N GLY A 88 9.73 5.93 2.26
CA GLY A 88 8.44 6.57 2.51
C GLY A 88 7.63 6.81 1.24
N LEU A 89 8.30 7.09 0.11
CA LEU A 89 7.69 7.25 -1.22
C LEU A 89 7.21 5.90 -1.75
N LEU A 90 8.06 4.88 -1.65
CA LEU A 90 7.75 3.51 -2.05
C LEU A 90 6.55 2.96 -1.27
N ALA A 91 6.58 3.05 0.06
CA ALA A 91 5.47 2.60 0.89
C ALA A 91 4.16 3.31 0.55
N ARG A 92 4.21 4.64 0.33
CA ARG A 92 3.03 5.41 -0.09
C ARG A 92 2.53 4.96 -1.46
N SER A 93 3.43 4.82 -2.44
CA SER A 93 3.05 4.47 -3.80
C SER A 93 2.41 3.08 -3.88
N ILE A 94 2.96 2.09 -3.17
CA ILE A 94 2.41 0.72 -3.14
C ILE A 94 1.01 0.72 -2.52
N ILE A 95 0.85 1.34 -1.34
CA ILE A 95 -0.44 1.38 -0.64
C ILE A 95 -1.49 2.12 -1.47
N GLN A 96 -1.14 3.24 -2.09
CA GLN A 96 -2.07 3.98 -2.96
C GLN A 96 -2.43 3.20 -4.22
N ALA A 97 -1.45 2.60 -4.90
CA ALA A 97 -1.69 1.82 -6.10
C ALA A 97 -2.60 0.62 -5.81
N GLN A 98 -2.39 -0.07 -4.68
CA GLN A 98 -3.28 -1.14 -4.25
C GLN A 98 -4.68 -0.63 -3.92
N SER A 99 -4.80 0.51 -3.21
CA SER A 99 -6.11 1.08 -2.88
C SER A 99 -6.90 1.51 -4.12
N TYR A 100 -6.23 1.99 -5.17
CA TYR A 100 -6.89 2.37 -6.44
C TYR A 100 -7.13 1.17 -7.36
N SER A 101 -6.39 0.08 -7.21
CA SER A 101 -6.54 -1.11 -8.04
C SER A 101 -6.42 -2.40 -7.21
N PRO A 102 -7.44 -2.73 -6.39
CA PRO A 102 -7.39 -3.88 -5.48
C PRO A 102 -7.33 -5.23 -6.22
N THR A 103 -7.68 -5.27 -7.50
CA THR A 103 -7.54 -6.45 -8.37
C THR A 103 -6.10 -6.93 -8.51
N PHE A 104 -5.12 -6.04 -8.36
CA PHE A 104 -3.68 -6.36 -8.41
C PHE A 104 -3.04 -6.53 -7.03
N SER A 105 -3.84 -6.72 -5.97
CA SER A 105 -3.32 -6.84 -4.60
C SER A 105 -2.28 -7.96 -4.44
N ASN A 106 -2.45 -9.08 -5.15
CA ASN A 106 -1.49 -10.17 -5.21
C ASN A 106 -0.15 -9.75 -5.83
N VAL A 107 -0.17 -8.93 -6.89
CA VAL A 107 1.04 -8.40 -7.55
C VAL A 107 1.77 -7.45 -6.60
N TYR A 108 1.05 -6.51 -5.97
CA TYR A 108 1.64 -5.59 -5.01
C TYR A 108 2.22 -6.32 -3.79
N ALA A 109 1.55 -7.36 -3.30
CA ALA A 109 2.08 -8.18 -2.21
C ALA A 109 3.37 -8.91 -2.61
N ALA A 110 3.47 -9.41 -3.85
CA ALA A 110 4.69 -10.02 -4.36
C ALA A 110 5.84 -9.01 -4.48
N VAL A 111 5.57 -7.77 -4.93
CA VAL A 111 6.56 -6.67 -4.89
C VAL A 111 7.05 -6.45 -3.46
N VAL A 112 6.13 -6.36 -2.49
CA VAL A 112 6.48 -6.16 -1.08
C VAL A 112 7.28 -7.34 -0.54
N ALA A 113 6.97 -8.58 -0.91
CA ALA A 113 7.68 -9.77 -0.45
C ALA A 113 9.16 -9.75 -0.86
N VAL A 114 9.44 -9.41 -2.13
CA VAL A 114 10.84 -9.29 -2.60
C VAL A 114 11.54 -8.10 -1.99
N ILE A 115 10.86 -6.96 -1.82
CA ILE A 115 11.45 -5.81 -1.13
C ILE A 115 11.75 -6.15 0.35
N ASN A 116 10.88 -6.90 1.01
CA ASN A 116 11.04 -7.32 2.39
C ASN A 116 12.22 -8.28 2.58
N SER A 117 12.48 -9.18 1.62
CA SER A 117 13.63 -10.10 1.70
C SER A 117 14.98 -9.37 1.60
N HIS A 118 15.04 -8.25 0.86
CA HIS A 118 16.26 -7.42 0.75
C HIS A 118 16.33 -6.33 1.84
N PHE A 119 15.20 -5.71 2.17
CA PHE A 119 15.11 -4.55 3.06
C PHE A 119 13.93 -4.70 4.04
N PRO A 120 14.06 -5.53 5.10
CA PRO A 120 12.97 -5.81 6.04
C PRO A 120 12.36 -4.55 6.68
N ASN A 121 13.18 -3.53 6.94
CA ASN A 121 12.73 -2.25 7.48
C ASN A 121 11.72 -1.52 6.58
N ILE A 122 11.79 -1.73 5.26
CA ILE A 122 10.83 -1.17 4.31
C ILE A 122 9.52 -1.96 4.35
N GLY A 123 9.59 -3.29 4.40
CA GLY A 123 8.42 -4.15 4.60
C GLY A 123 7.65 -3.79 5.88
N MET A 124 8.37 -3.68 7.01
CA MET A 124 7.81 -3.25 8.29
C MET A 124 7.13 -1.87 8.22
N LEU A 125 7.74 -0.90 7.53
CA LEU A 125 7.13 0.43 7.33
C LEU A 125 5.81 0.35 6.56
N ILE A 126 5.73 -0.49 5.54
CA ILE A 126 4.51 -0.69 4.74
C ILE A 126 3.42 -1.30 5.62
N ILE A 127 3.73 -2.37 6.34
CA ILE A 127 2.79 -3.08 7.22
C ILE A 127 2.26 -2.15 8.31
N HIS A 128 3.14 -1.40 9.00
CA HIS A 128 2.72 -0.45 10.02
C HIS A 128 1.76 0.62 9.48
N ARG A 129 2.04 1.18 8.30
CA ARG A 129 1.15 2.17 7.67
C ARG A 129 -0.19 1.56 7.28
N LEU A 130 -0.17 0.35 6.73
CA LEU A 130 -1.38 -0.38 6.33
C LEU A 130 -2.27 -0.69 7.54
N LEU A 131 -1.67 -1.14 8.65
CA LEU A 131 -2.38 -1.40 9.91
C LEU A 131 -2.97 -0.13 10.54
N ILE A 132 -2.25 1.00 10.49
CA ILE A 132 -2.79 2.29 10.95
C ILE A 132 -3.99 2.69 10.07
N GLN A 133 -3.93 2.47 8.76
CA GLN A 133 -5.07 2.73 7.88
C GLN A 133 -6.25 1.81 8.18
N PHE A 134 -6.03 0.51 8.36
CA PHE A 134 -7.06 -0.44 8.79
C PHE A 134 -7.78 0.04 10.05
N LYS A 135 -7.02 0.31 11.13
CA LYS A 135 -7.59 0.79 12.40
C LYS A 135 -8.41 2.06 12.25
N ARG A 136 -7.96 3.00 11.40
CA ARG A 136 -8.66 4.27 11.14
C ARG A 136 -9.94 4.06 10.34
N CYS A 137 -9.91 3.25 9.27
CA CYS A 137 -11.06 2.95 8.44
C CYS A 137 -12.12 2.16 9.21
N TYR A 138 -11.69 1.14 9.96
CA TYR A 138 -12.58 0.33 10.80
C TYR A 138 -13.26 1.18 11.87
N LYS A 139 -12.50 2.02 12.60
CA LYS A 139 -13.07 2.93 13.62
C LYS A 139 -14.07 3.95 13.04
N ARG A 140 -13.95 4.29 11.76
CA ARG A 140 -14.84 5.23 11.06
C ARG A 140 -16.02 4.54 10.37
N ASN A 141 -16.14 3.22 10.49
CA ASN A 141 -17.11 2.41 9.76
C ASN A 141 -17.01 2.60 8.24
N ASP A 142 -15.80 2.85 7.71
CA ASP A 142 -15.56 2.90 6.27
C ASP A 142 -15.35 1.48 5.74
N LYS A 143 -16.46 0.80 5.43
CA LYS A 143 -16.45 -0.59 4.97
C LYS A 143 -15.59 -0.79 3.73
N THR A 144 -15.81 0.02 2.68
CA THR A 144 -15.16 -0.17 1.37
C THR A 144 -13.63 -0.10 1.49
N SER A 145 -13.12 0.90 2.20
CA SER A 145 -11.68 1.02 2.45
C SER A 145 -11.19 -0.11 3.34
N THR A 146 -11.96 -0.53 4.35
CA THR A 146 -11.57 -1.63 5.24
C THR A 146 -11.45 -2.95 4.47
N ILE A 147 -12.41 -3.29 3.60
CA ILE A 147 -12.32 -4.47 2.72
C ILE A 147 -11.07 -4.40 1.85
N THR A 148 -10.81 -3.24 1.24
CA THR A 148 -9.65 -3.03 0.34
C THR A 148 -8.32 -3.23 1.07
N ILE A 149 -8.20 -2.70 2.28
CA ILE A 149 -7.00 -2.84 3.12
C ILE A 149 -6.85 -4.27 3.61
N SER A 150 -7.93 -4.90 4.09
CA SER A 150 -7.93 -6.31 4.52
C SER A 150 -7.52 -7.25 3.39
N LYS A 151 -7.97 -7.00 2.16
CA LYS A 151 -7.51 -7.75 0.97
C LYS A 151 -6.00 -7.65 0.78
N PHE A 152 -5.41 -6.46 0.96
CA PHE A 152 -3.96 -6.33 0.83
C PHE A 152 -3.21 -7.09 1.94
N ILE A 153 -3.68 -6.97 3.18
CA ILE A 153 -3.13 -7.71 4.32
C ILE A 153 -3.20 -9.22 4.07
N ALA A 154 -4.31 -9.73 3.52
CA ALA A 154 -4.48 -11.14 3.19
C ALA A 154 -3.40 -11.62 2.21
N HIS A 155 -3.15 -10.88 1.13
CA HIS A 155 -2.11 -11.25 0.19
C HIS A 155 -0.70 -11.14 0.78
N LEU A 156 -0.44 -10.21 1.71
CA LEU A 156 0.83 -10.16 2.43
C LEU A 156 1.03 -11.37 3.36
N ILE A 157 -0.04 -11.91 3.93
CA ILE A 157 -0.01 -13.17 4.70
C ILE A 157 0.21 -14.37 3.77
N ASN A 158 -0.47 -14.40 2.61
CA ASN A 158 -0.26 -15.44 1.61
C ASN A 158 1.21 -15.51 1.13
N GLN A 159 1.87 -14.35 1.04
CA GLN A 159 3.29 -14.22 0.71
C GLN A 159 4.24 -14.37 1.92
N GLN A 160 3.71 -14.71 3.10
CA GLN A 160 4.47 -14.87 4.36
C GLN A 160 5.29 -13.64 4.76
N VAL A 161 4.85 -12.46 4.35
CA VAL A 161 5.42 -11.17 4.78
C VAL A 161 4.89 -10.78 6.15
N ILE A 162 3.64 -11.13 6.42
CA ILE A 162 2.95 -10.92 7.69
C ILE A 162 2.65 -12.27 8.33
N HIS A 163 2.89 -12.38 9.63
CA HIS A 163 2.52 -13.56 10.41
C HIS A 163 1.00 -13.71 10.51
N GLU A 164 0.48 -14.91 10.36
CA GLU A 164 -0.95 -15.22 10.28
C GLU A 164 -1.76 -14.89 11.52
N ILE A 165 -1.11 -14.83 12.68
CA ILE A 165 -1.71 -14.39 13.94
C ILE A 165 -2.43 -13.05 13.76
N LEU A 166 -1.87 -12.14 12.96
CA LEU A 166 -2.49 -10.86 12.69
C LEU A 166 -3.86 -11.00 12.01
N ALA A 167 -4.01 -11.93 11.06
CA ALA A 167 -5.32 -12.17 10.45
C ALA A 167 -6.33 -12.70 11.48
N LEU A 168 -5.91 -13.61 12.34
CA LEU A 168 -6.76 -14.16 13.40
C LEU A 168 -7.20 -13.06 14.38
N GLU A 169 -6.28 -12.23 14.86
CA GLU A 169 -6.58 -11.11 15.76
C GLU A 169 -7.53 -10.09 15.12
N MET A 170 -7.32 -9.75 13.84
CA MET A 170 -8.21 -8.86 13.10
C MET A 170 -9.62 -9.44 13.00
N MET A 171 -9.76 -10.73 12.70
CA MET A 171 -11.08 -11.37 12.60
C MET A 171 -11.75 -11.52 13.97
N ILE A 172 -11.00 -11.81 15.02
CA ILE A 172 -11.52 -11.85 16.40
C ILE A 172 -12.07 -10.46 16.78
N LEU A 173 -11.31 -9.39 16.51
CA LEU A 173 -11.75 -8.01 16.76
C LEU A 173 -13.04 -7.66 15.98
N MET A 174 -13.14 -8.07 14.72
CA MET A 174 -14.34 -7.82 13.91
C MET A 174 -15.54 -8.63 14.38
N LEU A 175 -15.34 -9.85 14.87
CA LEU A 175 -16.41 -10.75 15.30
C LEU A 175 -16.73 -10.66 16.81
N GLU A 176 -16.02 -9.83 17.58
CA GLU A 176 -16.27 -9.65 19.02
C GLU A 176 -17.67 -9.09 19.29
N ASN A 177 -18.05 -8.03 18.56
CA ASN A 177 -19.39 -7.46 18.53
C ASN A 177 -19.85 -7.39 17.07
N PRO A 178 -20.36 -8.51 16.52
CA PRO A 178 -20.56 -8.64 15.08
C PRO A 178 -21.70 -7.74 14.61
N THR A 179 -21.39 -6.87 13.66
CA THR A 179 -22.33 -6.13 12.81
C THR A 179 -22.33 -6.72 11.39
N ASP A 180 -23.37 -6.45 10.60
CA ASP A 180 -23.44 -6.82 9.19
C ASP A 180 -22.17 -6.49 8.40
N ASP A 181 -21.65 -5.27 8.56
CA ASP A 181 -20.44 -4.83 7.88
C ASP A 181 -19.19 -5.58 8.38
N SER A 182 -19.07 -5.83 9.68
CA SER A 182 -17.92 -6.56 10.24
C SER A 182 -17.89 -8.03 9.78
N VAL A 183 -19.06 -8.66 9.63
CA VAL A 183 -19.18 -10.03 9.10
C VAL A 183 -18.87 -10.04 7.61
N GLU A 184 -19.38 -9.08 6.84
CA GLU A 184 -19.04 -8.93 5.41
C GLU A 184 -17.53 -8.75 5.20
N ILE A 185 -16.88 -7.88 5.98
CA ILE A 185 -15.42 -7.67 5.92
C ILE A 185 -14.69 -8.98 6.27
N THR A 186 -15.13 -9.69 7.31
CA THR A 186 -14.52 -10.94 7.75
C THR A 186 -14.63 -12.02 6.67
N VAL A 187 -15.81 -12.19 6.07
CA VAL A 187 -16.04 -13.12 4.97
C VAL A 187 -15.17 -12.77 3.76
N ALA A 188 -15.10 -11.48 3.38
CA ALA A 188 -14.23 -11.03 2.30
C ALA A 188 -12.75 -11.33 2.59
N PHE A 189 -12.30 -11.11 3.82
CA PHE A 189 -10.92 -11.38 4.23
C PHE A 189 -10.58 -12.89 4.22
N LEU A 190 -11.50 -13.73 4.70
CA LEU A 190 -11.36 -15.20 4.65
C LEU A 190 -11.28 -15.74 3.22
N LYS A 191 -12.01 -15.15 2.27
CA LYS A 191 -11.91 -15.56 0.85
C LYS A 191 -10.51 -15.36 0.29
N GLU A 192 -9.78 -14.34 0.76
CA GLU A 192 -8.46 -13.99 0.23
C GLU A 192 -7.31 -14.77 0.89
N CYS A 193 -7.40 -15.09 2.20
CA CYS A 193 -6.32 -15.76 2.95
C CYS A 193 -6.68 -17.09 3.61
N GLY A 194 -7.93 -17.55 3.50
CA GLY A 194 -8.43 -18.76 4.19
C GLY A 194 -7.69 -20.03 3.79
N ALA A 195 -7.29 -20.16 2.53
CA ALA A 195 -6.46 -21.28 2.06
C ALA A 195 -5.14 -21.35 2.84
N LYS A 196 -4.45 -20.21 2.96
CA LYS A 196 -3.18 -20.12 3.68
C LYS A 196 -3.35 -20.40 5.16
N LEU A 197 -4.38 -19.82 5.79
CA LEU A 197 -4.71 -20.08 7.19
C LEU A 197 -5.04 -21.55 7.46
N SER A 198 -5.68 -22.24 6.52
CA SER A 198 -5.96 -23.67 6.64
C SER A 198 -4.70 -24.53 6.62
N GLU A 199 -3.65 -24.08 5.94
CA GLU A 199 -2.35 -24.75 5.88
C GLU A 199 -1.56 -24.55 7.17
N ILE A 200 -1.46 -23.30 7.64
CA ILE A 200 -0.51 -22.92 8.70
C ILE A 200 -1.13 -22.85 10.10
N SER A 201 -2.41 -22.51 10.21
CA SER A 201 -3.10 -22.34 11.50
C SER A 201 -4.55 -22.88 11.45
N PRO A 202 -4.73 -24.19 11.22
CA PRO A 202 -6.05 -24.80 11.10
C PRO A 202 -6.89 -24.65 12.38
N ARG A 203 -6.25 -24.67 13.56
CA ARG A 203 -6.93 -24.45 14.85
C ARG A 203 -7.46 -23.03 14.98
N GLY A 204 -6.67 -22.03 14.62
CA GLY A 204 -7.11 -20.63 14.62
C GLY A 204 -8.25 -20.40 13.64
N LEU A 205 -8.13 -20.96 12.43
CA LEU A 205 -9.19 -20.89 11.42
C LEU A 205 -10.49 -21.54 11.91
N ASN A 206 -10.40 -22.72 12.56
CA ASN A 206 -11.58 -23.39 13.13
C ASN A 206 -12.33 -22.50 14.12
N ALA A 207 -11.62 -21.84 15.03
CA ALA A 207 -12.23 -20.94 16.01
C ALA A 207 -13.00 -19.79 15.35
N ILE A 208 -12.49 -19.22 14.25
CA ILE A 208 -13.20 -18.19 13.47
C ILE A 208 -14.49 -18.75 12.87
N PHE A 209 -14.45 -19.94 12.27
CA PHE A 209 -15.65 -20.57 11.70
C PHE A 209 -16.66 -20.98 12.77
N ASP A 210 -16.21 -21.40 13.96
CA ASP A 210 -17.11 -21.69 15.08
C ASP A 210 -17.82 -20.42 15.55
N ARG A 211 -17.12 -19.28 15.58
CA ARG A 211 -17.73 -17.97 15.85
C ARG A 211 -18.76 -17.59 14.79
N LEU A 212 -18.45 -17.78 13.50
CA LEU A 212 -19.41 -17.54 12.41
C LEU A 212 -20.65 -18.47 12.51
N ARG A 213 -20.48 -19.73 12.92
CA ARG A 213 -21.60 -20.66 13.16
C ARG A 213 -22.49 -20.20 14.30
N SER A 214 -21.90 -19.67 15.37
CA SER A 214 -22.65 -19.09 16.49
C SER A 214 -23.51 -17.92 16.04
N ILE A 215 -22.97 -17.04 15.17
CA ILE A 215 -23.71 -15.90 14.61
C ILE A 215 -24.86 -16.39 13.71
N LEU A 216 -24.61 -17.39 12.87
CA LEU A 216 -25.63 -17.99 12.00
C LEU A 216 -26.82 -18.60 12.76
N SER A 217 -26.60 -19.00 14.01
CA SER A 217 -27.63 -19.62 14.85
C SER A 217 -28.53 -18.60 15.56
N ASP A 218 -28.19 -17.30 15.49
CA ASP A 218 -28.98 -16.23 16.07
C ASP A 218 -30.26 -15.98 15.25
N SER A 219 -31.40 -15.84 15.92
CA SER A 219 -32.71 -15.77 15.29
C SER A 219 -32.98 -14.45 14.56
N ASP A 220 -32.19 -13.40 14.82
CA ASP A 220 -32.39 -12.05 14.28
C ASP A 220 -31.31 -11.64 13.25
N ILE A 221 -30.65 -12.62 12.63
CA ILE A 221 -29.63 -12.36 11.61
C ILE A 221 -30.25 -11.90 10.27
N ASP A 222 -29.65 -10.88 9.66
CA ASP A 222 -30.05 -10.44 8.33
C ASP A 222 -29.79 -11.54 7.27
N LYS A 223 -30.75 -11.74 6.36
CA LYS A 223 -30.71 -12.80 5.33
C LYS A 223 -29.47 -12.70 4.43
N ARG A 224 -28.99 -11.48 4.14
CA ARG A 224 -27.79 -11.28 3.33
C ARG A 224 -26.56 -11.80 4.06
N ILE A 225 -26.46 -11.53 5.37
CA ILE A 225 -25.34 -11.97 6.20
C ILE A 225 -25.37 -13.49 6.38
N GLN A 226 -26.56 -14.07 6.61
CA GLN A 226 -26.76 -15.51 6.60
C GLN A 226 -26.20 -16.15 5.31
N TYR A 227 -26.60 -15.64 4.14
CA TYR A 227 -26.10 -16.14 2.86
C TYR A 227 -24.58 -15.99 2.72
N MET A 228 -23.99 -14.86 3.16
CA MET A 228 -22.54 -14.66 3.12
C MET A 228 -21.79 -15.68 3.99
N ILE A 229 -22.31 -16.00 5.18
CA ILE A 229 -21.74 -17.01 6.06
C ILE A 229 -21.84 -18.39 5.38
N GLU A 230 -23.01 -18.78 4.88
CA GLU A 230 -23.21 -20.05 4.19
C GLU A 230 -22.23 -20.21 3.00
N VAL A 231 -22.06 -19.16 2.19
CA VAL A 231 -21.09 -19.15 1.08
C VAL A 231 -19.66 -19.40 1.54
N ILE A 232 -19.20 -18.78 2.64
CA ILE A 232 -17.83 -19.03 3.11
C ILE A 232 -17.65 -20.44 3.70
N PHE A 233 -18.70 -21.04 4.27
CA PHE A 233 -18.69 -22.45 4.66
C PHE A 233 -18.57 -23.39 3.44
N HIS A 234 -19.25 -23.08 2.34
CA HIS A 234 -19.10 -23.79 1.08
C HIS A 234 -17.67 -23.67 0.51
N ILE A 235 -17.14 -22.45 0.42
CA ILE A 235 -15.75 -22.22 -0.05
C ILE A 235 -14.74 -23.00 0.81
N ARG A 236 -14.94 -23.05 2.13
CA ARG A 236 -14.09 -23.85 3.02
C ARG A 236 -14.19 -25.35 2.74
N LYS A 237 -15.41 -25.86 2.49
CA LYS A 237 -15.63 -27.28 2.15
C LYS A 237 -14.90 -27.66 0.86
N ASP A 238 -14.87 -26.76 -0.09
CA ASP A 238 -14.14 -26.89 -1.36
C ASP A 238 -12.65 -26.53 -1.23
N LYS A 239 -12.14 -26.45 0.01
CA LYS A 239 -10.73 -26.17 0.35
C LYS A 239 -10.21 -24.88 -0.29
N PHE A 240 -11.05 -23.87 -0.43
CA PHE A 240 -10.73 -22.58 -1.03
C PHE A 240 -10.22 -22.68 -2.47
N GLN A 241 -10.58 -23.76 -3.19
CA GLN A 241 -10.38 -23.82 -4.63
C GLN A 241 -11.39 -22.88 -5.28
N VAL A 242 -10.88 -21.90 -6.03
CA VAL A 242 -11.66 -20.92 -6.80
C VAL A 242 -11.70 -21.36 -8.25
#